data_AF-A0A7K3CSN2-F1
#
_entry.id   AF-A0A7K3CSN2-F1
#
_cell.length_a   1.000
_cell.length_b   1.000
_cell.length_c   1.000
_cell.angle_alpha   90.00
_cell.angle_beta   90.00
_cell.angle_gamma   90.00
#
_symmetry.space_group_name_H-M   'P 1'
#
loop_
_entity.id
_entity.type
_entity.pdbx_description
1 polymer ?
#
loop_
_entity_poly.entity_id
_entity_poly.type
_entity_poly.pdbx_seq_one_letter_code
_entity_poly.pdbx_strand_id
1 'polypeptide(L)'
;VERRLGAGAVAAAAAAYAGPLLPQSRAPALVRLRRRVADQVRAALIERGDPDLLADWAHAPWGEEDFAVWRALAGLRPTASVLARLNELDAELT
;
A
#
# COMPACT_ATOMS: atom_id res chain seq x y z
N VAL A 1 13.63 1.25 24.47
CA VAL A 1 12.15 1.29 24.41
C VAL A 1 11.63 2.14 23.24
N GLU A 2 12.48 2.93 22.55
CA GLU A 2 12.07 3.86 21.47
C GLU A 2 11.85 3.24 20.08
N ARG A 3 12.18 1.96 19.86
CA ARG A 3 12.16 1.35 18.51
C ARG A 3 10.80 0.80 18.05
N ARG A 4 9.75 0.92 18.86
CA ARG A 4 8.39 0.42 18.55
C ARG A 4 7.39 1.50 18.16
N LEU A 5 7.77 2.77 18.26
CA LEU A 5 6.88 3.89 17.94
C LEU A 5 6.69 4.08 16.43
N GLY A 6 7.73 3.85 15.61
CA GLY A 6 7.64 4.02 14.15
C GLY A 6 6.67 3.06 13.48
N ALA A 7 6.80 1.75 13.73
CA ALA A 7 5.93 0.74 13.10
C ALA A 7 4.49 0.78 13.61
N GLY A 8 4.30 1.00 14.91
CA GLY A 8 2.97 1.17 15.51
C GLY A 8 2.27 2.45 15.04
N ALA A 9 3.01 3.55 14.86
CA ALA A 9 2.47 4.79 14.32
C ALA A 9 2.16 4.70 12.81
N VAL A 10 2.93 3.92 12.04
CA VAL A 10 2.65 3.70 10.61
C VAL A 10 1.43 2.81 10.42
N ALA A 11 1.29 1.72 11.18
CA ALA A 11 0.08 0.90 11.16
C ALA A 11 -1.15 1.67 11.65
N ALA A 12 -1.00 2.48 12.71
CA ALA A 12 -2.06 3.37 13.19
C ALA A 12 -2.38 4.49 12.18
N ALA A 13 -1.40 5.02 11.46
CA ALA A 13 -1.62 6.02 10.40
C ALA A 13 -2.29 5.43 9.16
N ALA A 14 -1.98 4.18 8.81
CA ALA A 14 -2.66 3.42 7.76
C ALA A 14 -4.11 3.11 8.16
N ALA A 15 -4.36 2.69 9.40
CA ALA A 15 -5.70 2.46 9.93
C ALA A 15 -6.51 3.76 10.11
N ALA A 16 -5.84 4.88 10.41
CA ALA A 16 -6.46 6.20 10.49
C ALA A 16 -6.74 6.84 9.11
N TYR A 17 -6.30 6.21 8.02
CA TYR A 17 -6.59 6.65 6.65
C TYR A 17 -8.01 6.22 6.22
N ALA A 18 -9.04 6.76 6.88
CA ALA A 18 -10.45 6.47 6.62
C ALA A 18 -11.05 7.28 5.45
N GLY A 19 -10.26 7.58 4.42
CA GLY A 19 -10.70 8.47 3.34
C GLY A 19 -10.58 9.97 3.69
N PRO A 20 -10.89 10.87 2.73
CA PRO A 20 -10.48 12.27 2.80
C PRO A 20 -11.16 13.06 3.93
N LEU A 21 -10.40 13.43 4.96
CA LEU A 21 -10.68 14.64 5.73
C LEU A 21 -10.56 15.82 4.74
N LEU A 22 -11.70 16.48 4.51
CA LEU A 22 -12.01 17.51 3.48
C LEU A 22 -12.40 16.95 2.11
N PRO A 23 -13.70 16.67 1.87
CA PRO A 23 -14.21 16.20 0.57
C PRO A 23 -14.03 17.19 -0.61
N GLN A 24 -13.53 18.41 -0.40
CA GLN A 24 -13.44 19.46 -1.43
C GLN A 24 -12.05 20.10 -1.64
N SER A 25 -11.02 19.75 -0.87
CA SER A 25 -9.70 20.36 -1.08
C SER A 25 -8.93 19.65 -2.20
N ARG A 26 -9.17 20.11 -3.44
CA ARG A 26 -8.34 19.79 -4.63
C ARG A 26 -7.01 20.58 -4.65
N ALA A 27 -6.57 21.12 -3.52
CA ALA A 27 -5.33 21.89 -3.44
C ALA A 27 -4.18 20.99 -3.92
N PRO A 28 -3.51 21.31 -5.06
CA PRO A 28 -2.52 20.41 -5.66
C PRO A 28 -1.38 20.03 -4.69
N ALA A 29 -1.09 20.89 -3.71
CA ALA A 29 -0.10 20.63 -2.66
C ALA A 29 -0.47 19.45 -1.75
N LEU A 30 -1.74 19.32 -1.33
CA LEU A 30 -2.19 18.24 -0.45
C LEU A 30 -2.24 16.90 -1.19
N VAL A 31 -2.64 16.89 -2.46
CA VAL A 31 -2.61 15.68 -3.30
C VAL A 31 -1.18 15.16 -3.46
N ARG A 32 -0.22 16.06 -3.74
CA ARG A 32 1.20 15.69 -3.82
C ARG A 32 1.74 15.14 -2.50
N LEU A 33 1.35 15.74 -1.38
CA LEU A 33 1.76 15.28 -0.06
C LEU A 33 1.21 13.88 0.23
N ARG A 34 -0.07 13.63 -0.06
CA ARG A 34 -0.70 12.31 0.13
C ARG A 34 -0.04 11.22 -0.72
N ARG A 35 0.25 11.53 -1.99
CA ARG A 35 1.00 10.60 -2.87
C ARG A 35 2.37 10.28 -2.30
N ARG A 36 3.13 11.31 -1.90
CA ARG A 36 4.47 11.11 -1.32
C ARG A 36 4.43 10.24 -0.05
N VAL A 37 3.45 10.44 0.82
CA VAL A 37 3.29 9.61 2.02
C VAL A 37 2.92 8.18 1.63
N ALA A 38 1.99 7.98 0.69
CA ALA A 38 1.64 6.66 0.19
C ALA A 38 2.85 5.94 -0.41
N ASP A 39 3.67 6.63 -1.21
CA ASP A 39 4.90 6.08 -1.78
C ASP A 39 5.91 5.63 -0.70
N GLN A 40 6.05 6.42 0.37
CA GLN A 40 6.94 6.08 1.48
C GLN A 40 6.43 4.86 2.27
N VAL A 41 5.12 4.80 2.55
CA VAL A 41 4.51 3.65 3.23
C VAL A 41 4.69 2.40 2.38
N ARG A 42 4.35 2.48 1.09
CA ARG A 42 4.55 1.38 0.13
C ARG A 42 5.98 0.86 0.12
N ALA A 43 6.97 1.75 0.03
CA ALA A 43 8.38 1.36 0.05
C ALA A 43 8.73 0.62 1.35
N ALA A 44 8.29 1.14 2.50
CA ALA A 44 8.55 0.50 3.80
C ALA A 44 7.86 -0.86 3.94
N LEU A 45 6.66 -1.04 3.38
CA LEU A 45 5.95 -2.33 3.36
C LEU A 45 6.72 -3.38 2.55
N ILE A 46 7.16 -3.00 1.34
CA ILE A 46 7.93 -3.89 0.46
C ILE A 46 9.27 -4.26 1.11
N GLU A 47 9.98 -3.29 1.68
CA GLU A 47 11.24 -3.52 2.38
C GLU A 47 11.08 -4.45 3.59
N ARG A 48 9.99 -4.27 4.36
CA ARG A 48 9.70 -5.12 5.53
C ARG A 48 9.36 -6.55 5.14
N GLY A 49 8.70 -6.76 4.00
CA GLY A 49 8.35 -8.10 3.51
C GLY A 49 7.40 -8.88 4.42
N ASP A 50 6.50 -8.19 5.13
CA ASP A 50 5.47 -8.85 5.93
C ASP A 50 4.25 -9.14 5.03
N PRO A 51 3.94 -10.42 4.76
CA PRO A 51 2.89 -10.77 3.82
C PRO A 51 1.47 -10.39 4.29
N ASP A 52 1.22 -10.24 5.59
CA ASP A 52 -0.09 -9.78 6.08
C ASP A 52 -0.27 -8.29 5.80
N LEU A 53 0.74 -7.45 6.08
CA LEU A 53 0.64 -6.02 5.74
C LEU A 53 0.60 -5.76 4.23
N LEU A 54 1.31 -6.57 3.44
CA LEU A 54 1.26 -6.48 1.98
C LEU A 54 -0.14 -6.86 1.46
N ALA A 55 -0.78 -7.88 2.06
CA ALA A 55 -2.15 -8.24 1.73
C ALA A 55 -3.15 -7.14 2.12
N ASP A 56 -3.03 -6.56 3.31
CA ASP A 56 -3.88 -5.46 3.76
C ASP A 56 -3.81 -4.25 2.81
N TRP A 57 -2.61 -3.90 2.32
CA TRP A 57 -2.43 -2.85 1.33
C TRP A 57 -3.01 -3.22 -0.04
N ALA A 58 -2.68 -4.41 -0.54
CA ALA A 58 -3.10 -4.88 -1.87
C ALA A 58 -4.61 -4.98 -2.02
N HIS A 59 -5.32 -5.28 -0.93
CA HIS A 59 -6.78 -5.37 -0.90
C HIS A 59 -7.48 -4.07 -0.49
N ALA A 60 -6.73 -3.00 -0.20
CA ALA A 60 -7.32 -1.69 0.04
C ALA A 60 -7.74 -1.04 -1.29
N PRO A 61 -8.86 -0.28 -1.36
CA PRO A 61 -9.36 0.31 -2.60
C PRO A 61 -8.37 1.22 -3.36
N TRP A 62 -7.33 1.71 -2.70
CA TRP A 62 -6.27 2.53 -3.30
C TRP A 62 -5.01 1.74 -3.67
N GLY A 63 -4.89 0.48 -3.23
CA GLY A 63 -3.74 -0.40 -3.45
C GLY A 63 -4.02 -1.57 -4.38
N GLU A 64 -5.27 -1.74 -4.82
CA GLU A 64 -5.69 -2.82 -5.74
C GLU A 64 -4.93 -2.82 -7.08
N GLU A 65 -4.47 -1.65 -7.53
CA GLU A 65 -3.70 -1.46 -8.77
C GLU A 65 -2.18 -1.39 -8.53
N ASP A 66 -1.71 -1.57 -7.28
CA ASP A 66 -0.29 -1.44 -6.95
C ASP A 66 0.51 -2.69 -7.33
N PHE A 67 0.94 -2.72 -8.59
CA PHE A 67 1.70 -3.84 -9.15
C PHE A 67 2.92 -4.26 -8.33
N ALA A 68 3.69 -3.33 -7.75
CA ALA A 68 4.88 -3.74 -7.00
C ALA A 68 4.54 -4.41 -5.67
N VAL A 69 3.43 -4.01 -5.03
CA VAL A 69 2.96 -4.66 -3.80
C VAL A 69 2.41 -6.04 -4.13
N TRP A 70 1.64 -6.19 -5.20
CA TRP A 70 1.19 -7.52 -5.68
C TRP A 70 2.37 -8.44 -6.03
N ARG A 71 3.41 -7.90 -6.68
CA ARG A 71 4.64 -8.66 -6.98
C ARG A 71 5.38 -9.08 -5.71
N ALA A 72 5.51 -8.17 -4.74
CA ALA A 72 6.14 -8.49 -3.45
C ALA A 72 5.35 -9.54 -2.67
N LEU A 73 4.02 -9.42 -2.62
CA LEU A 73 3.13 -10.38 -1.98
C LEU A 73 3.21 -11.75 -2.66
N ALA A 74 3.19 -11.81 -3.99
CA ALA A 74 3.31 -13.06 -4.74
C ALA A 74 4.64 -13.80 -4.44
N GLY A 75 5.74 -13.06 -4.23
CA GLY A 75 7.01 -13.65 -3.84
C GLY A 75 6.99 -14.31 -2.45
N LEU A 76 6.06 -13.94 -1.58
CA LEU A 76 5.96 -14.43 -0.20
C LEU A 76 4.78 -15.40 0.02
N ARG A 77 3.66 -15.17 -0.67
CA ARG A 77 2.42 -15.96 -0.61
C ARG A 77 1.84 -16.15 -2.02
N PRO A 78 2.39 -17.08 -2.81
CA PRO A 78 1.96 -17.34 -4.18
C PRO A 78 0.67 -18.17 -4.24
N THR A 79 -0.44 -17.64 -3.73
CA THR A 79 -1.75 -18.27 -3.90
C THR A 79 -2.25 -18.06 -5.34
N ALA A 80 -3.15 -18.93 -5.80
CA ALA A 80 -3.72 -18.82 -7.14
C ALA A 80 -4.39 -17.45 -7.39
N SER A 81 -5.08 -16.89 -6.38
CA SER A 81 -5.70 -15.57 -6.48
C SER A 81 -4.68 -14.44 -6.58
N VAL A 82 -3.60 -14.49 -5.79
CA VAL A 82 -2.53 -13.48 -5.83
C VAL A 82 -1.81 -13.49 -7.17
N LEU A 83 -1.50 -14.67 -7.69
CA LEU A 83 -0.84 -14.83 -8.98
C LEU A 83 -1.75 -14.40 -10.15
N ALA A 84 -3.03 -14.77 -10.11
CA ALA A 84 -4.01 -14.34 -11.11
C ALA A 84 -4.11 -12.82 -11.17
N ARG A 85 -4.23 -12.16 -10.01
CA ARG A 85 -4.32 -10.70 -9.96
C ARG A 85 -3.05 -10.01 -10.42
N LEU A 86 -1.88 -10.53 -10.05
CA LEU A 86 -0.60 -10.00 -10.53
C LEU A 86 -0.48 -10.09 -12.07
N ASN A 87 -0.92 -11.20 -12.66
CA ASN A 87 -0.88 -11.39 -14.11
C ASN A 87 -1.85 -10.45 -14.85
N GLU A 88 -3.04 -10.19 -14.29
CA GLU A 88 -3.96 -9.19 -14.83
C GLU A 88 -3.31 -7.80 -14.88
N LEU A 89 -2.69 -7.38 -13.78
CA LEU A 89 -1.99 -6.09 -13.71
C LEU A 89 -0.79 -6.02 -14.66
N ASP A 90 -0.03 -7.12 -14.83
CA ASP A 90 1.09 -7.18 -15.78
C ASP A 90 0.61 -7.03 -17.23
N ALA A 91 -0.55 -7.62 -17.55
CA ALA A 91 -1.17 -7.52 -18.87
C ALA A 91 -1.71 -6.11 -19.17
N GLU A 92 -2.16 -5.36 -18.16
CA GLU A 92 -2.59 -3.96 -18.32
C GLU A 92 -1.42 -3.00 -18.58
N LEU A 93 -0.20 -3.38 -18.20
CA LEU A 93 1.02 -2.57 -18.37
C LEU A 93 1.77 -2.83 -19.69
N THR A 94 1.35 -3.85 -20.46
CA THR A 94 1.99 -4.28 -21.72
C THR A 94 1.18 -3.83 -22.93
#